data_AF-A0A2N1LKP8-F1
#
_entry.id   AF-A0A2N1LKP8-F1
#
_cell.length_a   1.000
_cell.length_b   1.000
_cell.length_c   1.000
_cell.angle_alpha   90.00
_cell.angle_beta   90.00
_cell.angle_gamma   90.00
#
_symmetry.space_group_name_H-M   'P 1'
#
loop_
_entity.id
_entity.type
_entity.pdbx_description
1 polymer ?
#
loop_
_entity_poly.entity_id
_entity_poly.type
_entity_poly.pdbx_seq_one_letter_code
_entity_poly.pdbx_strand_id
1 'polypeptide(L)'
;MDLILVKVKGHSGDIMNEMVDGLAKNTSNSRYYFNNRFNYSNRAVRFFPIFKQIPIEYNLRKFIKTLMNTRVAAEWSMLKTNGYETPIAWNITWNLIHRYKGFNCISVKKHWHLIFIIKLFAKLLPIGTTLIQRKPDIYSQLPL
;
A
#
# COMPACT_ATOMS: atom_id res chain seq x y z
N MET A 1 -33.09 -12.70 1.37
CA MET A 1 -32.28 -12.95 2.57
C MET A 1 -31.48 -11.67 2.80
N ASP A 2 -31.92 -10.84 3.73
CA ASP A 2 -31.24 -9.58 4.04
C ASP A 2 -30.24 -9.83 5.17
N LEU A 3 -28.96 -9.59 4.87
CA LEU A 3 -27.88 -9.73 5.83
C LEU A 3 -27.68 -8.41 6.57
N ILE A 4 -27.90 -8.42 7.88
CA ILE A 4 -27.66 -7.26 8.74
C ILE A 4 -26.35 -7.50 9.50
N LEU A 5 -25.36 -6.63 9.28
CA LEU A 5 -24.07 -6.66 9.97
C LEU A 5 -24.07 -5.63 11.10
N VAL A 6 -23.94 -6.09 12.33
CA VAL A 6 -23.90 -5.24 13.53
C VAL A 6 -22.49 -5.28 14.14
N LYS A 7 -21.88 -4.11 14.30
CA LYS A 7 -20.58 -3.98 14.97
C LYS A 7 -20.77 -3.84 16.47
N VAL A 8 -20.26 -4.81 17.23
CA VAL A 8 -20.30 -4.81 18.70
C VAL A 8 -18.93 -4.40 19.27
N LYS A 9 -18.92 -3.71 20.40
CA LYS A 9 -17.69 -3.33 21.12
C LYS A 9 -17.11 -4.57 21.81
N GLY A 10 -15.80 -4.78 21.74
CA GLY A 10 -15.14 -5.87 22.45
C GLY A 10 -15.29 -5.75 23.97
N HIS A 11 -15.42 -6.89 24.66
CA HIS A 11 -15.59 -6.97 26.12
C HIS A 11 -16.75 -6.12 26.65
N SER A 12 -17.83 -6.04 25.89
CA SER A 12 -19.04 -5.30 26.27
C SER A 12 -20.06 -6.15 27.03
N GLY A 13 -19.75 -7.40 27.36
CA GLY A 13 -20.68 -8.34 28.00
C GLY A 13 -21.60 -9.06 27.01
N ASP A 14 -21.42 -8.90 25.69
CA ASP A 14 -22.15 -9.69 24.70
C ASP A 14 -21.64 -11.15 24.73
N ILE A 15 -22.48 -12.05 25.23
CA ILE A 15 -22.13 -13.46 25.49
C ILE A 15 -21.65 -14.16 24.22
N MET A 16 -22.29 -13.90 23.07
CA MET A 16 -21.96 -14.57 21.81
C MET A 16 -20.62 -14.04 21.25
N ASN A 17 -20.39 -12.74 21.33
CA ASN A 17 -19.13 -12.13 20.94
C ASN A 17 -17.97 -12.58 21.86
N GLU A 18 -18.21 -12.71 23.17
CA GLU A 18 -17.23 -13.21 24.13
C GLU A 18 -16.93 -14.70 23.95
N MET A 19 -17.96 -15.50 23.65
CA MET A 19 -17.79 -16.92 23.33
C MET A 19 -16.94 -17.10 22.07
N VAL A 20 -17.23 -16.33 21.01
CA VAL A 20 -16.44 -16.36 19.76
C VAL A 20 -15.01 -15.90 19.99
N ASP A 21 -14.79 -14.84 20.78
CA ASP A 21 -13.44 -14.37 21.15
C ASP A 21 -12.67 -15.42 21.97
N GLY A 22 -13.33 -16.10 22.91
CA GLY A 22 -12.76 -17.22 23.66
C GLY A 22 -12.36 -18.40 22.77
N LEU A 23 -13.23 -18.77 21.81
CA LEU A 23 -12.93 -19.82 20.83
C LEU A 23 -11.74 -19.45 19.92
N ALA A 24 -11.68 -18.19 19.48
CA ALA A 24 -10.56 -17.68 18.69
C ALA A 24 -9.23 -17.71 19.47
N LYS A 25 -9.26 -17.36 20.77
CA LYS A 25 -8.08 -17.47 21.65
C LYS A 25 -7.63 -18.91 21.85
N ASN A 26 -8.56 -19.84 22.04
CA ASN A 26 -8.23 -21.25 22.25
C ASN A 26 -7.65 -21.93 20.99
N THR A 27 -8.12 -21.55 19.80
CA THR A 27 -7.57 -22.04 18.53
C THR A 27 -6.17 -21.48 18.24
N SER A 28 -5.85 -20.28 18.74
CA SER A 28 -4.49 -19.72 18.65
C SER A 28 -3.43 -20.52 19.45
N ASN A 29 -3.87 -21.32 20.44
CA ASN A 29 -3.03 -22.23 21.22
C ASN A 29 -2.93 -23.66 20.64
N SER A 30 -3.52 -23.92 19.46
CA SER A 30 -3.40 -25.23 18.83
C SER A 30 -1.95 -25.48 18.37
N ARG A 31 -1.40 -26.67 18.65
CA ARG A 31 -0.04 -27.09 18.18
C ARG A 31 0.12 -27.09 16.65
N TYR A 32 -0.94 -26.79 15.91
CA TYR A 32 -1.00 -26.74 14.45
C TYR A 32 -0.78 -25.34 13.87
N TYR A 33 -0.30 -24.36 14.68
CA TYR A 33 0.16 -23.10 14.10
C TYR A 33 1.32 -23.38 13.14
N PHE A 34 1.17 -22.93 11.88
CA PHE A 34 2.29 -22.91 10.95
C PHE A 34 3.33 -21.93 11.47
N ASN A 35 4.33 -22.46 12.18
CA ASN A 35 5.40 -21.65 12.74
C ASN A 35 6.34 -21.21 11.62
N ASN A 36 6.10 -20.02 11.07
CA ASN A 36 6.96 -19.45 10.04
C ASN A 36 8.26 -18.84 10.63
N ARG A 37 8.61 -19.16 11.89
CA ARG A 37 9.99 -18.98 12.36
C ARG A 37 10.85 -20.02 11.66
N PHE A 38 11.49 -19.58 10.59
CA PHE A 38 12.62 -20.27 9.98
C PHE A 38 13.64 -20.62 11.07
N ASN A 39 13.70 -21.90 11.42
CA ASN A 39 14.73 -22.43 12.28
C ASN A 39 15.68 -23.22 11.37
N TYR A 40 16.84 -22.64 11.05
CA TYR A 40 17.90 -23.28 10.27
C TYR A 40 18.33 -24.64 10.86
N SER A 41 18.01 -24.89 12.12
CA SER A 41 18.37 -26.11 12.88
C SER A 41 17.27 -27.19 12.88
N ASN A 42 16.11 -26.98 12.25
CA ASN A 42 15.08 -28.02 12.18
C ASN A 42 15.51 -29.13 11.21
N ARG A 43 15.84 -30.31 11.77
CA ARG A 43 16.37 -31.46 11.00
C ARG A 43 15.32 -32.14 10.12
N ALA A 44 14.03 -31.96 10.39
CA ALA A 44 12.95 -32.64 9.68
C ALA A 44 12.58 -31.99 8.34
N VAL A 45 12.68 -30.66 8.24
CA VAL A 45 12.37 -29.91 7.01
C VAL A 45 13.46 -28.88 6.77
N ARG A 46 14.42 -29.22 5.91
CA ARG A 46 15.43 -28.29 5.40
C ARG A 46 14.89 -27.64 4.13
N PHE A 47 14.27 -26.47 4.27
CA PHE A 47 13.81 -25.68 3.14
C PHE A 47 14.70 -24.44 3.00
N PHE A 48 15.22 -24.20 1.79
CA PHE A 48 16.00 -23.01 1.46
C PHE A 48 15.24 -22.22 0.41
N PRO A 49 14.71 -21.03 0.73
CA PRO A 49 13.94 -20.26 -0.23
C PRO A 49 14.86 -19.69 -1.32
N ILE A 50 14.42 -19.77 -2.57
CA ILE A 50 15.17 -19.37 -3.76
C ILE A 50 14.33 -18.35 -4.54
N PHE A 51 14.97 -17.32 -5.06
CA PHE A 51 14.36 -16.36 -5.97
C PHE A 51 15.17 -16.28 -7.26
N LYS A 52 14.55 -16.59 -8.40
CA LYS A 52 15.23 -16.63 -9.71
C LYS A 52 16.51 -17.47 -9.70
N GLN A 53 16.44 -18.67 -9.13
CA GLN A 53 17.60 -19.57 -8.94
C GLN A 53 18.69 -19.04 -7.99
N ILE A 54 18.49 -17.88 -7.35
CA ILE A 54 19.42 -17.31 -6.37
C ILE A 54 18.90 -17.63 -4.96
N PRO A 55 19.70 -18.29 -4.10
CA PRO A 55 19.33 -18.56 -2.72
C PRO A 55 19.10 -17.25 -1.92
N ILE A 56 18.04 -17.22 -1.11
CA ILE A 56 17.71 -16.06 -0.26
C ILE A 56 18.38 -16.27 1.10
N GLU A 57 19.53 -15.63 1.30
CA GLU A 57 20.37 -15.82 2.50
C GLU A 57 19.93 -14.98 3.72
N TYR A 58 19.02 -14.03 3.51
CA TYR A 58 18.57 -13.06 4.49
C TYR A 58 17.16 -13.38 4.96
N ASN A 59 16.73 -12.75 6.06
CA ASN A 59 15.40 -12.95 6.61
C ASN A 59 14.30 -12.80 5.53
N LEU A 60 13.50 -13.85 5.33
CA LEU A 60 12.50 -13.93 4.26
C LEU A 60 11.48 -12.77 4.30
N ARG A 61 11.05 -12.35 5.50
CA ARG A 61 10.15 -11.19 5.64
C ARG A 61 10.81 -9.91 5.14
N LYS A 62 12.08 -9.70 5.49
CA LYS A 62 12.86 -8.54 5.03
C LYS A 62 13.03 -8.58 3.52
N PHE A 63 13.29 -9.76 2.95
CA PHE A 63 13.34 -9.92 1.49
C PHE A 63 12.06 -9.48 0.82
N ILE A 64 10.93 -10.08 1.21
CA ILE A 64 9.64 -9.82 0.58
C ILE A 64 9.32 -8.33 0.67
N LYS A 65 9.56 -7.72 1.84
CA LYS A 65 9.36 -6.28 2.03
C LYS A 65 10.20 -5.45 1.06
N THR A 66 11.50 -5.74 0.95
CA THR A 66 12.39 -5.03 0.03
C THR A 66 11.96 -5.23 -1.42
N LEU A 67 11.69 -6.47 -1.84
CA LEU A 67 11.25 -6.80 -3.19
C LEU A 67 9.99 -6.04 -3.59
N MET A 68 8.98 -6.03 -2.72
CA MET A 68 7.72 -5.31 -2.97
C MET A 68 7.95 -3.79 -3.05
N ASN A 69 8.76 -3.22 -2.15
CA ASN A 69 9.08 -1.80 -2.19
C ASN A 69 9.85 -1.42 -3.46
N THR A 70 10.82 -2.24 -3.87
CA THR A 70 11.59 -2.02 -5.10
C THR A 70 10.71 -2.12 -6.34
N ARG A 71 9.80 -3.10 -6.38
CA ARG A 71 8.83 -3.23 -7.48
C ARG A 71 7.98 -1.97 -7.59
N VAL A 72 7.39 -1.52 -6.48
CA VAL A 72 6.58 -0.29 -6.45
C VAL A 72 7.43 0.89 -6.92
N ALA A 73 8.64 1.06 -6.39
CA ALA A 73 9.53 2.15 -6.81
C ALA A 73 9.86 2.11 -8.31
N ALA A 74 10.08 0.93 -8.88
CA ALA A 74 10.31 0.75 -10.31
C ALA A 74 9.07 1.11 -11.15
N GLU A 75 7.89 0.61 -10.77
CA GLU A 75 6.62 0.97 -11.43
C GLU A 75 6.39 2.49 -11.40
N TRP A 76 6.67 3.14 -10.27
CA TRP A 76 6.60 4.60 -10.14
C TRP A 76 7.63 5.32 -11.02
N SER A 77 8.86 4.80 -11.12
CA SER A 77 9.92 5.38 -11.96
C SER A 77 9.57 5.29 -13.45
N MET A 78 8.93 4.21 -13.87
CA MET A 78 8.54 3.95 -15.26
C MET A 78 7.26 4.69 -15.71
N LEU A 79 6.60 5.47 -14.84
CA LEU A 79 5.47 6.29 -15.24
C LEU A 79 5.90 7.24 -16.37
N LYS A 80 5.11 7.29 -17.46
CA LYS A 80 5.35 8.16 -18.63
C LYS A 80 5.54 9.64 -18.25
N THR A 81 5.02 10.05 -17.10
CA THR A 81 5.17 11.39 -16.54
C THR A 81 6.60 11.76 -16.14
N ASN A 82 7.47 10.78 -15.95
CA ASN A 82 8.86 10.99 -15.58
C ASN A 82 9.79 11.12 -16.81
N GLY A 83 9.29 10.87 -18.02
CA GLY A 83 10.04 11.01 -19.28
C GLY A 83 10.06 12.43 -19.85
N TYR A 84 9.70 13.45 -19.04
CA TYR A 84 9.64 14.85 -19.50
C TYR A 84 10.97 15.59 -19.25
N GLU A 85 11.28 16.51 -20.16
CA GLU A 85 12.50 17.34 -20.16
C GLU A 85 12.59 18.34 -19.00
N THR A 86 11.46 18.68 -18.37
CA THR A 86 11.45 19.64 -17.26
C THR A 86 11.90 18.98 -15.96
N PRO A 87 13.00 19.42 -15.35
CA PRO A 87 13.48 18.86 -14.10
C PRO A 87 12.45 19.08 -12.98
N ILE A 88 12.08 18.01 -12.29
CA ILE A 88 11.20 18.07 -11.13
C ILE A 88 11.97 18.71 -9.97
N ALA A 89 11.40 19.77 -9.38
CA ALA A 89 11.95 20.41 -8.19
C ALA A 89 11.71 19.54 -6.93
N TRP A 90 12.47 18.44 -6.82
CA TRP A 90 12.27 17.40 -5.81
C TRP A 90 12.19 17.91 -4.37
N ASN A 91 12.97 18.92 -3.99
CA ASN A 91 12.92 19.52 -2.66
C ASN A 91 11.53 20.11 -2.36
N ILE A 92 10.96 20.86 -3.30
CA ILE A 92 9.62 21.46 -3.17
C ILE A 92 8.55 20.36 -3.15
N THR A 93 8.65 19.40 -4.08
CA THR A 93 7.71 18.28 -4.18
C THR A 93 7.67 17.45 -2.89
N TRP A 94 8.84 17.09 -2.34
CA TRP A 94 8.91 16.34 -1.10
C TRP A 94 8.42 17.15 0.09
N ASN A 95 8.77 18.44 0.20
CA ASN A 95 8.25 19.31 1.25
C ASN A 95 6.71 19.40 1.20
N LEU A 96 6.13 19.49 0.01
CA LEU A 96 4.67 19.48 -0.16
C LEU A 96 4.06 18.14 0.29
N ILE A 97 4.62 17.01 -0.16
CA ILE A 97 4.13 15.68 0.23
C ILE A 97 4.27 15.46 1.74
N HIS A 98 5.40 15.84 2.35
CA HIS A 98 5.67 15.67 3.78
C HIS A 98 4.70 16.44 4.67
N ARG A 99 4.19 17.60 4.23
CA ARG A 99 3.12 18.33 4.95
C ARG A 99 1.84 17.53 5.13
N TYR A 100 1.57 16.60 4.22
CA TYR A 100 0.39 15.73 4.26
C TYR A 100 0.73 14.27 4.64
N LYS A 101 2.00 13.88 4.55
CA LYS A 101 2.55 12.58 4.93
C LYS A 101 3.11 12.65 6.35
N GLY A 102 2.21 12.57 7.33
CA GLY A 102 2.50 12.44 8.75
C GLY A 102 1.60 11.40 9.40
N PHE A 103 1.95 10.92 10.60
CA PHE A 103 1.22 9.90 11.33
C PHE A 103 -0.25 10.30 11.45
N ASN A 104 -1.06 9.56 10.69
CA ASN A 104 -2.49 9.70 10.44
C ASN A 104 -2.83 10.83 9.47
N CYS A 105 -3.38 10.47 8.31
CA CYS A 105 -4.37 11.30 7.64
C CYS A 105 -5.55 11.51 8.62
N ILE A 106 -5.37 12.41 9.59
CA ILE A 106 -6.26 12.59 10.75
C ILE A 106 -7.65 13.09 10.30
N SER A 107 -7.75 13.59 9.07
CA SER A 107 -8.99 13.99 8.46
C SER A 107 -9.08 13.53 7.01
N VAL A 108 -10.32 13.24 6.60
CA VAL A 108 -10.70 12.94 5.22
C VAL A 108 -10.22 14.06 4.29
N LYS A 109 -10.29 15.33 4.74
CA LYS A 109 -9.79 16.47 3.97
C LYS A 109 -8.30 16.35 3.64
N LYS A 110 -7.44 16.08 4.62
CA LYS A 110 -5.98 15.91 4.38
C LYS A 110 -5.69 14.75 3.45
N HIS A 111 -6.42 13.63 3.60
CA HIS A 111 -6.31 12.48 2.71
C HIS A 111 -6.65 12.83 1.26
N TRP A 112 -7.76 13.54 1.02
CA TRP A 112 -8.14 14.01 -0.31
C TRP A 112 -7.10 14.94 -0.93
N HIS A 113 -6.51 15.86 -0.14
CA HIS A 113 -5.46 16.74 -0.63
C HIS A 113 -4.21 15.94 -1.03
N LEU A 114 -3.79 14.97 -0.21
CA LEU A 114 -2.66 14.10 -0.56
C LEU A 114 -2.94 13.31 -1.84
N ILE A 115 -4.14 12.70 -1.97
CA ILE A 115 -4.54 11.99 -3.19
C ILE A 115 -4.51 12.94 -4.40
N PHE A 116 -5.06 14.14 -4.26
CA PHE A 116 -5.09 15.13 -5.33
C PHE A 116 -3.68 15.50 -5.79
N ILE A 117 -2.77 15.81 -4.86
CA ILE A 117 -1.36 16.13 -5.14
C ILE A 117 -0.67 14.97 -5.87
N ILE A 118 -0.86 13.74 -5.38
CA ILE A 118 -0.24 12.55 -5.97
C ILE A 118 -0.79 12.28 -7.38
N LYS A 119 -2.11 12.39 -7.58
CA LYS A 119 -2.73 12.22 -8.90
C LYS A 119 -2.30 13.33 -9.88
N LEU A 120 -2.13 14.57 -9.41
CA LEU A 120 -1.63 15.67 -10.21
C LEU A 120 -0.16 15.45 -10.61
N PHE A 121 0.67 15.05 -9.65
CA PHE A 121 2.08 14.69 -9.89
C PHE A 121 2.23 13.56 -10.91
N ALA A 122 1.40 12.52 -10.80
CA ALA A 122 1.35 11.41 -11.75
C ALA A 122 0.56 11.72 -13.04
N LYS A 123 0.17 12.98 -13.28
CA LYS A 123 -0.65 13.45 -14.42
C LYS A 123 -1.87 12.55 -14.72
N LEU A 124 -2.46 12.00 -13.67
CA LEU A 124 -3.66 11.17 -13.73
C LEU A 124 -4.94 12.01 -13.77
N LEU A 125 -4.85 13.29 -13.38
CA LEU A 125 -5.95 14.22 -13.46
C LEU A 125 -5.97 14.92 -14.82
N PRO A 126 -7.15 15.04 -15.46
CA PRO A 126 -7.32 15.87 -16.64
C PRO A 126 -7.24 17.35 -16.25
N ILE A 127 -6.07 17.95 -16.42
CA ILE A 127 -5.85 19.40 -16.37
C ILE A 127 -5.96 20.00 -17.77
N GLY A 128 -6.20 21.32 -17.88
CA GLY A 128 -6.48 22.01 -19.15
C GLY A 128 -5.55 21.60 -20.30
N THR A 129 -4.23 21.61 -20.06
CA THR A 129 -3.23 21.19 -21.05
C THR A 129 -3.36 19.73 -21.49
N THR A 130 -3.61 18.80 -20.55
CA THR A 130 -3.85 17.37 -20.87
C THR A 130 -5.19 17.13 -21.57
N LEU A 131 -6.20 17.96 -21.29
CA LEU A 131 -7.49 17.92 -21.97
C LEU A 131 -7.38 18.42 -23.41
N ILE A 132 -6.67 19.53 -23.63
CA ILE A 132 -6.34 20.06 -24.95
C ILE A 132 -5.58 19.01 -25.76
N GLN A 133 -4.57 18.35 -25.18
CA GLN A 133 -3.82 17.29 -25.87
C GLN A 133 -4.66 16.06 -26.24
N ARG A 134 -5.63 15.67 -25.40
CA ARG A 134 -6.43 14.44 -25.61
C ARG A 134 -7.68 14.66 -26.46
N LYS A 135 -8.27 15.86 -26.40
CA LYS A 135 -9.54 16.23 -27.04
C LYS A 135 -9.45 17.70 -27.54
N PRO A 136 -8.58 17.99 -28.51
CA PRO A 136 -8.36 19.36 -28.99
C PRO A 136 -9.64 19.99 -29.54
N ASP A 137 -10.49 19.20 -30.18
CA ASP A 137 -11.77 19.62 -30.79
C ASP A 137 -12.75 20.23 -29.76
N ILE A 138 -12.68 19.79 -28.50
CA ILE A 138 -13.58 20.21 -27.43
C ILE A 138 -12.96 21.33 -26.59
N TYR A 139 -11.63 21.34 -26.44
CA TYR A 139 -10.93 22.19 -25.48
C TYR A 139 -10.00 23.24 -26.11
N SER A 140 -10.09 23.48 -27.42
CA SER A 140 -9.25 24.41 -28.18
C SER A 140 -9.24 25.86 -27.66
N GLN A 141 -10.27 26.27 -26.91
CA GLN A 141 -10.43 27.62 -26.39
C GLN A 141 -9.83 27.82 -24.97
N LEU A 142 -9.34 26.76 -24.31
CA LEU A 142 -8.72 26.91 -23.01
C LEU A 142 -7.32 27.55 -23.14
N PRO A 143 -7.02 28.61 -22.36
CA PRO A 143 -5.68 29.21 -22.37
C PRO A 143 -4.65 28.20 -21.85
N LEU A 144 -3.47 28.21 -22.49
CA LEU A 144 -2.31 27.38 -22.15
C LEU A 144 -1.69 27.78 -20.80
#